data_AF-A0AAW2X9H3-F1
#
_entry.id   AF-A0AAW2X9H3-F1
#
_cell.length_a   1.000
_cell.length_b   1.000
_cell.length_c   1.000
_cell.angle_alpha   90.00
_cell.angle_beta   90.00
_cell.angle_gamma   90.00
#
_symmetry.space_group_name_H-M   'P 1'
#
loop_
_entity.id
_entity.type
_entity.pdbx_description
1 polymer ?
#
loop_
_entity_poly.entity_id
_entity_poly.type
_entity_poly.pdbx_seq_one_letter_code
_entity_poly.pdbx_strand_id
1 'polypeptide(L)'
;MGSKPRASSPTALRRPRRRSSNSKRRPAEACIGGGVASSVSDKLEALRNLIPSQDAEIKAEQLFKETADYIVLLKTQVLILQKLVDFYGAQPQPQPNPDLV
;
A
#
# COMPACT_ATOMS: atom_id res chain seq x y z
N MET A 1 4.05 -56.02 -63.64
CA MET A 1 4.01 -54.58 -63.31
C MET A 1 2.99 -54.42 -62.18
N GLY A 2 3.24 -54.13 -60.92
CA GLY A 2 4.37 -53.57 -60.18
C GLY A 2 3.77 -52.89 -58.95
N SER A 3 3.88 -53.54 -57.79
CA SER A 3 3.90 -53.06 -56.38
C SER A 3 2.95 -51.94 -55.87
N LYS A 4 2.19 -52.26 -54.81
CA LYS A 4 1.78 -51.33 -53.71
C LYS A 4 2.96 -51.10 -52.75
N PRO A 5 3.07 -49.94 -52.05
CA PRO A 5 2.63 -49.81 -50.64
C PRO A 5 1.99 -48.40 -50.34
N ARG A 6 1.02 -48.21 -49.44
CA ARG A 6 0.92 -48.27 -47.95
C ARG A 6 1.37 -46.98 -47.22
N ALA A 7 0.38 -46.28 -46.66
CA ALA A 7 0.27 -45.37 -45.49
C ALA A 7 1.53 -44.71 -44.87
N SER A 8 1.39 -43.43 -44.49
CA SER A 8 1.54 -42.94 -43.09
C SER A 8 1.56 -41.40 -43.00
N SER A 9 0.70 -40.83 -42.17
CA SER A 9 0.96 -39.53 -41.52
C SER A 9 1.89 -39.75 -40.33
N PRO A 10 2.89 -38.88 -40.09
CA PRO A 10 2.85 -38.16 -38.81
C PRO A 10 3.45 -36.73 -38.84
N THR A 11 2.88 -35.88 -37.99
CA THR A 11 3.49 -34.77 -37.23
C THR A 11 4.72 -34.03 -37.82
N ALA A 12 4.53 -32.78 -38.24
CA ALA A 12 5.59 -31.78 -38.28
C ALA A 12 5.25 -30.60 -37.38
N LEU A 13 5.98 -30.53 -36.26
CA LEU A 13 6.05 -29.43 -35.32
C LEU A 13 6.40 -28.12 -36.06
N ARG A 14 5.53 -27.11 -36.00
CA ARG A 14 5.92 -25.71 -36.21
C ARG A 14 5.29 -24.81 -35.15
N ARG A 15 6.13 -24.55 -34.15
CA ARG A 15 6.00 -23.57 -33.08
C ARG A 15 6.29 -22.17 -33.64
N PRO A 16 5.41 -21.18 -33.51
CA PRO A 16 5.81 -19.78 -33.42
C PRO A 16 5.94 -19.43 -31.95
N ARG A 17 7.19 -19.21 -31.54
CA ARG A 17 7.58 -18.68 -30.24
C ARG A 17 7.32 -17.16 -30.27
N ARG A 18 6.69 -16.65 -29.20
CA ARG A 18 6.65 -15.25 -28.72
C ARG A 18 5.79 -14.23 -29.49
N ARG A 19 4.73 -13.79 -28.80
CA ARG A 19 4.63 -12.38 -28.39
C ARG A 19 4.32 -12.31 -26.91
N SER A 20 5.26 -11.72 -26.18
CA SER A 20 5.13 -11.41 -24.76
C SER A 20 3.99 -10.40 -24.57
N SER A 21 2.88 -10.84 -24.02
CA SER A 21 2.03 -9.94 -23.23
C SER A 21 2.74 -9.79 -21.89
N ASN A 22 3.73 -8.90 -21.86
CA ASN A 22 4.30 -8.38 -20.63
C ASN A 22 3.18 -7.55 -19.98
N SER A 23 2.22 -8.23 -19.36
CA SER A 23 1.29 -7.63 -18.43
C SER A 23 2.13 -7.23 -17.23
N LYS A 24 2.83 -6.11 -17.39
CA LYS A 24 3.33 -5.30 -16.29
C LYS A 24 2.07 -4.90 -15.54
N ARG A 25 1.61 -5.78 -14.64
CA ARG A 25 0.80 -5.40 -13.50
C ARG A 25 1.67 -4.45 -12.71
N ARG A 26 1.65 -3.18 -13.12
CA ARG A 26 2.03 -2.10 -12.23
C ARG A 26 1.11 -2.25 -11.03
N PRO A 27 1.62 -2.32 -9.79
CA PRO A 27 0.76 -2.14 -8.65
C PRO A 27 0.12 -0.76 -8.85
N ALA A 28 -1.20 -0.75 -8.97
CA ALA A 28 -1.96 0.47 -9.01
C ALA A 28 -1.63 1.22 -7.71
N GLU A 29 -0.99 2.37 -7.85
CA GLU A 29 -0.94 3.33 -6.75
C GLU A 29 -2.37 3.56 -6.31
N ALA A 30 -2.63 3.29 -5.03
CA ALA A 30 -3.93 3.45 -4.43
C ALA A 30 -4.33 4.91 -4.54
N CYS A 31 -5.15 5.23 -5.55
CA CYS A 31 -5.81 6.51 -5.65
C CYS A 31 -6.74 6.67 -4.44
N ILE A 32 -6.30 7.45 -3.46
CA ILE A 32 -7.16 8.03 -2.44
C ILE A 32 -7.98 9.12 -3.16
N GLY A 33 -9.10 8.73 -3.77
CA GLY A 33 -9.95 9.71 -4.47
C GLY A 33 -11.07 9.04 -5.24
N GLY A 34 -12.29 9.22 -4.77
CA GLY A 34 -13.51 8.52 -5.19
C GLY A 34 -13.79 8.50 -6.70
N GLY A 35 -14.46 7.43 -7.13
CA GLY A 35 -14.92 7.29 -8.51
C GLY A 35 -15.56 5.94 -8.86
N VAL A 36 -15.37 4.91 -8.03
CA VAL A 36 -16.06 3.62 -8.15
C VAL A 36 -16.73 3.35 -6.82
N ALA A 37 -17.97 2.83 -6.82
CA ALA A 37 -18.68 2.46 -5.61
C ALA A 37 -17.87 1.41 -4.83
N SER A 38 -16.95 1.87 -3.99
CA SER A 38 -16.13 1.04 -3.12
C SER A 38 -17.06 0.31 -2.18
N SER A 39 -16.97 -1.01 -2.24
CA SER A 39 -17.78 -1.88 -1.41
C SER A 39 -17.39 -1.72 0.06
N VAL A 40 -18.28 -2.10 0.97
CA VAL A 40 -18.00 -2.03 2.41
C VAL A 40 -16.78 -2.89 2.77
N SER A 41 -16.57 -4.02 2.10
CA SER A 41 -15.37 -4.85 2.31
C SER A 41 -14.09 -4.10 1.95
N ASP A 42 -14.06 -3.36 0.83
CA ASP A 42 -12.87 -2.61 0.42
C ASP A 42 -12.51 -1.54 1.46
N LYS A 43 -13.52 -0.89 2.05
CA LYS A 43 -13.32 0.11 3.11
C LYS A 43 -12.79 -0.52 4.41
N LEU A 44 -13.30 -1.70 4.77
CA LEU A 44 -12.83 -2.43 5.96
C LEU A 44 -11.41 -2.96 5.77
N GLU A 45 -11.07 -3.45 4.59
CA GLU A 45 -9.71 -3.88 4.26
C GLU A 45 -8.74 -2.69 4.27
N ALA A 46 -9.12 -1.56 3.67
CA ALA A 46 -8.34 -0.33 3.73
C ALA A 46 -8.13 0.15 5.18
N LEU A 47 -9.19 0.13 6.00
CA LEU A 47 -9.11 0.53 7.40
C LEU A 47 -8.16 -0.39 8.19
N ARG A 48 -8.22 -1.70 7.94
CA ARG A 48 -7.35 -2.69 8.58
C ARG A 48 -5.87 -2.45 8.26
N ASN A 49 -5.55 -2.07 7.03
CA ASN A 49 -4.16 -1.78 6.62
C ASN A 49 -3.56 -0.54 7.29
N LEU A 50 -4.38 0.34 7.89
CA LEU A 50 -3.91 1.55 8.59
C LEU A 50 -3.61 1.32 10.07
N ILE A 51 -4.07 0.22 10.64
CA ILE A 51 -3.93 -0.05 12.07
C ILE A 51 -2.75 -0.99 12.27
N PRO A 52 -1.87 -0.71 13.24
CA PRO A 52 -0.78 -1.61 13.60
C PRO A 52 -1.33 -2.83 14.36
N SER A 53 -2.09 -3.68 13.69
CA SER A 53 -2.64 -4.92 14.22
C SER A 53 -2.11 -6.10 13.42
N GLN A 54 -1.70 -7.17 14.11
CA GLN A 54 -1.02 -8.31 13.48
C GLN A 54 -1.98 -9.38 12.94
N ASP A 55 -3.27 -9.26 13.23
CA ASP A 55 -4.19 -10.37 12.99
C ASP A 55 -4.79 -10.38 11.59
N ALA A 56 -4.61 -11.55 10.95
CA ALA A 56 -5.14 -12.08 9.69
C ALA A 56 -6.64 -11.82 9.43
N GLU A 57 -7.43 -11.96 10.48
CA GLU A 57 -8.89 -12.12 10.41
C GLU A 57 -9.50 -11.49 11.67
N ILE A 58 -9.56 -10.15 11.67
CA ILE A 58 -10.18 -9.38 12.75
C ILE A 58 -11.64 -9.11 12.38
N LYS A 59 -12.56 -9.36 13.32
CA LYS A 59 -13.98 -9.01 13.17
C LYS A 59 -14.16 -7.49 13.15
N ALA A 60 -15.21 -7.01 12.48
CA ALA A 60 -15.45 -5.57 12.33
C ALA A 60 -15.54 -4.83 13.67
N GLU A 61 -16.18 -5.43 14.68
CA GLU A 61 -16.34 -4.81 16.00
C GLU A 61 -15.00 -4.58 16.71
N GLN A 62 -14.11 -5.57 16.61
CA GLN A 62 -12.76 -5.48 17.17
C GLN A 62 -11.90 -4.49 16.37
N LEU A 63 -12.02 -4.50 15.05
CA LEU A 63 -11.34 -3.54 14.18
C LEU A 63 -11.70 -2.10 14.56
N PHE A 64 -12.98 -1.81 14.79
CA PHE A 64 -13.42 -0.47 15.20
C PHE A 64 -12.92 -0.08 16.58
N LYS A 65 -12.86 -1.02 17.52
CA LYS A 65 -12.27 -0.77 18.85
C LYS A 65 -10.79 -0.41 18.74
N GLU A 66 -10.00 -1.22 18.04
CA GLU A 66 -8.58 -0.95 17.81
C GLU A 66 -8.37 0.35 17.05
N THR A 67 -9.27 0.69 16.12
CA THR A 67 -9.27 1.99 15.42
C THR A 67 -9.42 3.13 16.41
N ALA A 68 -10.41 3.05 17.31
CA ALA A 68 -10.66 4.09 18.30
C ALA A 68 -9.47 4.28 19.23
N ASP A 69 -8.91 3.17 19.73
CA ASP A 69 -7.72 3.19 20.59
C ASP A 69 -6.52 3.82 19.86
N TYR A 70 -6.31 3.45 18.59
CA TYR A 70 -5.21 4.00 17.80
C TYR A 70 -5.39 5.49 17.47
N ILE A 71 -6.61 5.95 17.21
CA ILE A 71 -6.90 7.39 17.03
C ILE A 71 -6.55 8.17 18.30
N VAL A 72 -6.90 7.66 19.47
CA VAL A 72 -6.58 8.31 20.76
C VAL A 72 -5.07 8.36 20.96
N LEU A 73 -4.36 7.27 20.68
CA LEU A 73 -2.90 7.22 20.75
C LEU A 73 -2.26 8.28 19.85
N LEU A 74 -2.64 8.34 18.57
CA LEU A 74 -2.11 9.32 17.62
C LEU A 74 -2.39 10.75 18.05
N LYS A 75 -3.63 11.06 18.50
CA LYS A 75 -3.97 12.38 19.01
C LYS A 75 -3.10 12.78 20.20
N THR A 76 -2.82 11.84 21.10
CA THR A 76 -1.97 12.07 22.26
C THR A 76 -0.53 12.33 21.86
N GLN A 77 0.01 11.54 20.90
CA GLN A 77 1.35 11.75 20.37
C GLN A 77 1.50 13.13 19.72
N VAL A 78 0.53 13.55 18.89
CA VAL A 78 0.53 14.88 18.27
C VAL A 78 0.48 15.98 19.34
N LEU A 79 -0.35 15.83 20.37
CA LEU A 79 -0.43 16.80 21.47
C LEU A 79 0.91 16.95 22.21
N ILE A 80 1.58 15.84 22.52
CA ILE A 80 2.89 15.86 23.19
C ILE A 80 3.91 16.57 22.29
N LEU A 81 3.96 16.22 21.00
CA LEU A 81 4.88 16.87 20.06
C LEU A 81 4.63 18.37 19.96
N GLN A 82 3.37 18.79 19.89
CA GLN A 82 3.02 20.21 19.89
C GLN A 82 3.50 20.91 21.16
N LYS A 83 3.32 20.30 22.33
CA LYS A 83 3.84 20.86 23.59
C LYS A 83 5.36 20.99 23.58
N LEU A 84 6.08 19.99 23.08
CA LEU A 84 7.53 20.07 22.95
C LEU A 84 7.95 21.23 22.04
N VAL A 85 7.25 21.42 20.91
CA VAL A 85 7.49 22.57 20.03
C VAL A 85 7.19 23.89 20.74
N ASP A 86 6.10 24.00 21.50
CA ASP A 86 5.78 25.22 22.24
C ASP A 86 6.84 25.55 23.30
N PHE A 87 7.34 24.54 24.03
CA PHE A 87 8.34 24.71 25.08
C PHE A 87 9.73 25.05 24.53
N TYR A 88 10.16 24.38 23.45
CA TYR A 88 11.54 24.50 22.95
C TYR A 88 11.65 25.40 21.71
N GLY A 89 10.58 25.59 20.95
CA GLY A 89 10.55 26.46 19.76
C GLY A 89 10.50 27.95 20.09
N ALA A 90 10.18 28.31 21.33
CA ALA A 90 10.17 29.70 21.81
C ALA A 90 11.51 30.16 22.43
N GLN A 91 12.58 29.34 22.36
CA GLN A 91 13.90 29.74 22.85
C GLN A 91 14.40 30.98 22.09
N PRO A 92 14.56 32.14 22.78
CA PRO A 92 15.15 33.31 22.16
C PRO A 92 16.58 32.99 21.76
N GLN A 93 16.91 33.18 20.48
CA GLN A 93 18.31 33.20 20.02
C GLN A 93 19.12 34.12 20.94
N PRO A 94 20.30 33.70 21.43
CA PRO A 94 21.19 34.59 22.16
C PRO A 94 21.52 35.79 21.26
N GLN A 95 21.05 36.98 21.66
CA GLN A 95 21.41 38.23 21.00
C GLN A 95 22.94 38.37 21.04
N PRO A 96 23.63 38.51 19.88
CA PRO A 96 25.05 38.80 19.89
C PRO A 96 25.22 40.24 20.40
N ASN A 97 25.76 40.40 21.60
CA ASN A 97 26.07 41.70 22.18
C ASN A 97 26.94 42.51 21.21
N PRO A 98 26.48 43.67 20.70
CA PRO A 98 27.39 44.66 20.16
C PRO A 98 27.93 45.46 21.35
N ASP A 99 29.26 45.54 21.46
CA ASP A 99 30.04 46.62 22.07
C ASP A 99 31.16 46.10 22.97
N LEU A 100 32.32 45.91 22.33
CA LEU A 100 33.64 46.13 22.92
C LEU A 100 34.61 46.38 21.75
N VAL A 101 34.67 47.64 21.31
CA VAL A 101 35.79 48.23 20.54
C VAL A 101 36.24 49.46 21.31
#